data_AF-A0A426QFE1-F1
#
_entry.id   AF-A0A426QFE1-F1
#
_cell.length_a   1.000
_cell.length_b   1.000
_cell.length_c   1.000
_cell.angle_alpha   90.00
_cell.angle_beta   90.00
_cell.angle_gamma   90.00
#
_symmetry.space_group_name_H-M   'P 1'
#
loop_
_entity.id
_entity.type
_entity.pdbx_description
1 polymer ?
#
loop_
_entity_poly.entity_id
_entity_poly.type
_entity_poly.pdbx_seq_one_letter_code
_entity_poly.pdbx_strand_id
1 'polypeptide(L)'
;MTTTSQTYGGRGYLVHLPEAVIDTLRGQAVSAGRRETGGILIGYYRNGEAIITEVTSPPPDSKSGWFRFERGTRGVKSYLEEKWAADPREFYLGEWHSHPTQQARPSSTDHRQMQQISNDPDIDCSQPILIVVAGQAKPLPEFSVGVYDGASDVPAVLKQQTDLAHRGSDYGS
;
A
#
# COMPACT_ATOMS: atom_id res chain seq x y z
N MET A 1 -17.78 12.08 13.38
CA MET A 1 -16.32 12.09 13.63
C MET A 1 -15.67 12.27 12.27
N THR A 2 -14.88 13.32 12.06
CA THR A 2 -14.16 13.51 10.80
C THR A 2 -13.04 12.49 10.77
N THR A 3 -13.14 11.47 9.90
CA THR A 3 -12.04 10.53 9.70
C THR A 3 -10.92 11.28 9.01
N THR A 4 -9.85 11.57 9.73
CA THR A 4 -8.64 12.18 9.16
C THR A 4 -8.02 11.20 8.17
N SER A 5 -7.61 11.70 7.01
CA SER A 5 -6.97 10.92 5.95
C SER A 5 -5.78 11.70 5.41
N GLN A 6 -4.74 10.97 5.00
CA GLN A 6 -3.62 11.50 4.26
C GLN A 6 -3.81 11.19 2.77
N THR A 7 -3.46 12.14 1.91
CA THR A 7 -3.53 11.97 0.45
C THR A 7 -2.12 11.96 -0.12
N TYR A 8 -1.83 10.97 -0.95
CA TYR A 8 -0.58 10.79 -1.66
C TYR A 8 -0.82 11.00 -3.15
N GLY A 9 0.00 11.82 -3.80
CA GLY A 9 -0.18 12.15 -5.21
C GLY A 9 1.10 12.17 -6.04
N GLY A 10 0.96 11.95 -7.34
CA GLY A 10 2.05 12.00 -8.32
C GLY A 10 1.68 11.33 -9.65
N ARG A 11 2.19 11.85 -10.78
CA ARG A 11 1.97 11.32 -12.15
C ARG A 11 0.49 11.01 -12.51
N GLY A 12 -0.45 11.78 -11.97
CA GLY A 12 -1.90 11.60 -12.23
C GLY A 12 -2.61 10.64 -11.28
N TYR A 13 -1.91 10.04 -10.32
CA TYR A 13 -2.50 9.16 -9.32
C TYR A 13 -2.76 9.89 -8.01
N LEU A 14 -3.86 9.54 -7.36
CA LEU A 14 -4.22 9.97 -6.01
C LEU A 14 -4.63 8.76 -5.18
N VAL A 15 -4.00 8.61 -4.01
CA VAL A 15 -4.26 7.54 -3.05
C VAL A 15 -4.60 8.16 -1.71
N HIS A 16 -5.75 7.80 -1.15
CA HIS A 16 -6.22 8.22 0.16
C HIS A 16 -6.02 7.12 1.18
N LEU A 17 -5.35 7.47 2.27
CA LEU A 17 -5.06 6.59 3.40
C LEU A 17 -5.63 7.22 4.69
N PRO A 18 -6.74 6.67 5.22
CA PRO A 18 -7.23 7.04 6.54
C PRO A 18 -6.16 6.81 7.61
N GLU A 19 -6.09 7.68 8.63
CA GLU A 19 -5.11 7.53 9.72
C GLU A 19 -5.20 6.17 10.41
N ALA A 20 -6.43 5.62 10.56
CA ALA A 20 -6.63 4.29 11.13
C ALA A 20 -5.96 3.16 10.31
N VAL A 21 -5.88 3.30 8.98
CA VAL A 21 -5.18 2.35 8.11
C VAL A 21 -3.67 2.48 8.30
N ILE A 22 -3.17 3.72 8.40
CA ILE A 22 -1.75 4.00 8.65
C ILE A 22 -1.31 3.46 10.01
N ASP A 23 -2.13 3.66 11.05
CA ASP A 23 -1.87 3.14 12.39
C ASP A 23 -1.88 1.62 12.40
N THR A 24 -2.80 0.99 11.64
CA THR A 24 -2.84 -0.47 11.49
C THR A 24 -1.58 -0.99 10.78
N LEU A 25 -1.17 -0.37 9.66
CA LEU A 25 0.08 -0.69 8.95
C LEU A 25 1.29 -0.65 9.88
N ARG A 26 1.44 0.45 10.62
CA ARG A 26 2.55 0.65 11.56
C ARG A 26 2.47 -0.35 12.71
N GLY A 27 1.31 -0.55 13.31
CA GLY A 27 1.09 -1.47 14.42
C GLY A 27 1.43 -2.92 14.05
N GLN A 28 1.00 -3.37 12.87
CA GLN A 28 1.34 -4.70 12.37
C GLN A 28 2.84 -4.84 12.08
N ALA A 29 3.48 -3.83 11.49
CA ALA A 29 4.93 -3.83 11.25
C ALA A 29 5.71 -3.87 12.57
N VAL A 30 5.37 -3.04 13.56
CA VAL A 30 6.01 -3.04 14.89
C VAL A 30 5.83 -4.39 15.58
N SER A 31 4.64 -4.99 15.51
CA SER A 31 4.35 -6.29 16.11
C SER A 31 5.19 -7.44 15.50
N ALA A 32 5.56 -7.34 14.22
CA ALA A 32 6.43 -8.32 13.56
C ALA A 32 7.92 -8.22 13.97
N GLY A 33 8.32 -7.12 14.62
CA GLY A 33 9.60 -6.97 15.31
C GLY A 33 10.82 -6.89 14.38
N ARG A 34 11.47 -8.02 14.10
CA ARG A 34 12.67 -8.10 13.23
C ARG A 34 12.40 -8.90 11.95
N ARG A 35 11.14 -9.28 11.72
CA ARG A 35 10.73 -10.06 10.55
C ARG A 35 9.89 -9.21 9.64
N GLU A 36 9.99 -9.49 8.35
CA GLU A 36 9.09 -8.94 7.35
C GLU A 36 7.70 -9.54 7.50
N THR A 37 6.68 -8.70 7.47
CA THR A 37 5.27 -9.06 7.41
C THR A 37 4.61 -8.28 6.29
N GLY A 38 3.37 -8.61 5.97
CA GLY A 38 2.60 -7.93 4.94
C GLY A 38 1.22 -8.51 4.76
N GLY A 39 0.54 -8.05 3.72
CA GLY A 39 -0.83 -8.44 3.40
C GLY A 39 -1.33 -7.67 2.18
N ILE A 40 -2.63 -7.69 1.98
CA ILE A 40 -3.26 -7.00 0.84
C ILE A 40 -3.90 -5.69 1.28
N LEU A 41 -4.03 -4.78 0.31
CA LEU A 41 -4.76 -3.53 0.43
C LEU A 41 -6.19 -3.74 -0.08
N ILE A 42 -7.18 -3.32 0.70
CA ILE A 42 -8.59 -3.36 0.33
C ILE A 42 -9.15 -1.95 0.28
N GLY A 43 -10.04 -1.71 -0.67
CA GLY A 43 -10.75 -0.45 -0.79
C GLY A 43 -11.55 -0.35 -2.08
N TYR A 44 -11.68 0.87 -2.59
CA TYR A 44 -12.43 1.14 -3.81
C TYR A 44 -11.89 2.39 -4.54
N TYR A 45 -12.31 2.58 -5.79
CA TYR A 45 -12.05 3.80 -6.54
C TYR A 45 -13.26 4.74 -6.51
N ARG A 46 -13.01 6.04 -6.35
CA ARG A 46 -14.03 7.09 -6.50
C ARG A 46 -13.43 8.23 -7.31
N ASN A 47 -14.07 8.58 -8.43
CA ASN A 47 -13.60 9.64 -9.34
C ASN A 47 -12.15 9.44 -9.83
N GLY A 48 -11.72 8.18 -10.03
CA GLY A 48 -10.35 7.85 -10.45
C GLY A 48 -9.31 7.88 -9.32
N GLU A 49 -9.71 8.14 -8.09
CA GLU A 49 -8.84 8.16 -6.92
C GLU A 49 -8.98 6.86 -6.13
N ALA A 50 -7.87 6.28 -5.67
CA ALA A 50 -7.89 5.09 -4.84
C ALA A 50 -8.17 5.46 -3.39
N ILE A 51 -9.13 4.79 -2.76
CA ILE A 51 -9.46 4.96 -1.34
C ILE A 51 -9.21 3.64 -0.66
N ILE A 52 -8.14 3.58 0.12
CA ILE A 52 -7.80 2.39 0.90
C ILE A 52 -8.57 2.46 2.21
N THR A 53 -9.33 1.41 2.51
CA THR A 53 -10.16 1.32 3.72
C THR A 53 -9.58 0.35 4.73
N GLU A 54 -8.76 -0.61 4.27
CA GLU A 54 -8.22 -1.66 5.12
C GLU A 54 -6.89 -2.21 4.60
N VAL A 55 -6.04 -2.63 5.54
CA VAL A 55 -4.89 -3.50 5.28
C VAL A 55 -5.05 -4.81 6.05
N THR A 56 -4.83 -5.94 5.38
CA THR A 56 -4.97 -7.24 6.03
C THR A 56 -3.70 -7.63 6.76
N SER A 57 -3.83 -8.52 7.76
CA SER A 57 -2.71 -9.30 8.28
C SER A 57 -2.21 -10.34 7.26
N PRO A 58 -0.98 -10.88 7.45
CA PRO A 58 -0.47 -11.92 6.59
C PRO A 58 -1.40 -13.15 6.63
N PRO A 59 -1.75 -13.72 5.47
CA PRO A 59 -2.44 -15.00 5.41
C PRO A 59 -1.70 -16.08 6.24
N PRO A 60 -2.40 -17.04 6.87
CA PRO A 60 -1.78 -17.98 7.80
C PRO A 60 -0.70 -18.89 7.19
N ASP A 61 -0.70 -19.06 5.87
CA ASP A 61 0.28 -19.82 5.10
C ASP A 61 1.46 -18.95 4.59
N SER A 62 1.52 -17.67 4.97
CA SER A 62 2.63 -16.78 4.63
C SER A 62 3.93 -17.21 5.30
N LYS A 63 5.05 -17.00 4.59
CA LYS A 63 6.40 -17.23 5.13
C LYS A 63 7.05 -15.90 5.43
N SER A 64 7.54 -15.77 6.66
CA SER A 64 8.16 -14.55 7.17
C SER A 64 9.59 -14.82 7.59
N GLY A 65 10.51 -14.05 7.03
CA GLY A 65 11.93 -14.05 7.34
C GLY A 65 12.42 -12.65 7.68
N TRP A 66 13.73 -12.51 7.88
CA TRP A 66 14.37 -11.25 8.25
C TRP A 66 14.49 -10.25 7.10
N PHE A 67 14.63 -10.78 5.88
CA PHE A 67 14.88 -10.04 4.63
C PHE A 67 14.01 -10.56 3.48
N ARG A 68 12.98 -11.34 3.80
CA ARG A 68 12.05 -11.89 2.82
C ARG A 68 10.70 -12.17 3.47
N PHE A 69 9.66 -11.70 2.81
CA PHE A 69 8.28 -12.08 3.04
C PHE A 69 7.72 -12.73 1.77
N GLU A 70 6.99 -13.83 1.94
CA GLU A 70 6.25 -14.50 0.88
C GLU A 70 4.79 -14.60 1.35
N ARG A 71 3.92 -13.76 0.78
CA ARG A 71 2.51 -13.73 1.13
C ARG A 71 1.83 -15.02 0.70
N GLY A 72 1.18 -15.71 1.63
CA GLY A 72 0.34 -16.86 1.36
C GLY A 72 -0.99 -16.47 0.70
N THR A 73 -1.80 -17.45 0.33
CA THR A 73 -3.10 -17.20 -0.34
C THR A 73 -4.28 -17.78 0.41
N ARG A 74 -4.05 -18.51 1.52
CA ARG A 74 -5.11 -19.16 2.27
C ARG A 74 -6.11 -18.15 2.80
N GLY A 75 -7.36 -18.29 2.37
CA GLY A 75 -8.48 -17.44 2.78
C GLY A 75 -8.57 -16.09 2.05
N VAL A 76 -7.59 -15.72 1.22
CA VAL A 76 -7.58 -14.44 0.51
C VAL A 76 -8.74 -14.34 -0.48
N LYS A 77 -8.96 -15.39 -1.28
CA LYS A 77 -10.05 -15.40 -2.27
C LYS A 77 -11.42 -15.25 -1.61
N SER A 78 -11.71 -16.07 -0.59
CA SER A 78 -12.98 -15.99 0.13
C SER A 78 -13.18 -14.63 0.81
N TYR A 79 -12.10 -14.04 1.30
CA TYR A 79 -12.15 -12.70 1.89
C TYR A 79 -12.50 -11.62 0.86
N LEU A 80 -11.88 -11.68 -0.32
CA LEU A 80 -12.20 -10.77 -1.42
C LEU A 80 -13.62 -10.97 -1.96
N GLU A 81 -14.12 -12.21 -2.00
CA GLU A 81 -15.51 -12.51 -2.38
C GLU A 81 -16.50 -11.89 -1.39
N GLU A 82 -16.21 -11.93 -0.09
CA GLU A 82 -17.02 -11.26 0.95
C GLU A 82 -17.03 -9.74 0.76
N LYS A 83 -15.84 -9.14 0.58
CA LYS A 83 -15.69 -7.70 0.31
C LYS A 83 -16.40 -7.25 -0.96
N TRP A 84 -16.40 -8.08 -1.99
CA TRP A 84 -17.09 -7.82 -3.24
C TRP A 84 -18.62 -7.85 -3.10
N ALA A 85 -19.13 -8.72 -2.23
CA ALA A 85 -20.56 -8.89 -1.98
C ALA A 85 -21.13 -7.84 -1.00
N ALA A 86 -20.28 -7.13 -0.26
CA ALA A 86 -20.68 -6.09 0.68
C ALA A 86 -21.20 -4.81 -0.02
N ASP A 87 -21.87 -3.95 0.76
CA ASP A 87 -22.26 -2.60 0.37
C ASP A 87 -21.75 -1.59 1.42
N PRO A 88 -20.84 -0.66 1.06
CA PRO A 88 -20.25 -0.49 -0.26
C PRO A 88 -19.34 -1.68 -0.65
N ARG A 89 -19.29 -1.95 -1.96
CA ARG A 89 -18.40 -2.96 -2.54
C ARG A 89 -16.94 -2.52 -2.44
N GLU A 90 -16.09 -3.42 -1.96
CA GLU A 90 -14.65 -3.24 -1.89
C GLU A 90 -13.91 -4.35 -2.63
N PHE A 91 -12.68 -4.09 -3.04
CA PHE A 91 -11.85 -5.03 -3.79
C PHE A 91 -10.36 -4.81 -3.51
N TYR A 92 -9.55 -5.69 -4.06
CA TYR A 92 -8.10 -5.66 -3.99
C TYR A 92 -7.52 -4.43 -4.69
N LEU A 93 -6.69 -3.65 -3.99
CA LEU A 93 -5.99 -2.48 -4.53
C LEU A 93 -4.48 -2.66 -4.63
N GLY A 94 -3.93 -3.76 -4.13
CA GLY A 94 -2.49 -4.02 -4.15
C GLY A 94 -1.97 -4.70 -2.88
N GLU A 95 -0.69 -4.51 -2.62
CA GLU A 95 0.05 -5.20 -1.56
C GLU A 95 0.66 -4.21 -0.56
N TRP A 96 0.91 -4.68 0.65
CA TRP A 96 1.79 -4.00 1.59
C TRP A 96 2.74 -4.98 2.25
N HIS A 97 3.92 -4.51 2.62
CA HIS A 97 4.84 -5.26 3.45
C HIS A 97 5.78 -4.33 4.23
N SER A 98 6.53 -4.92 5.15
CA SER A 98 7.46 -4.20 6.01
C SER A 98 8.91 -4.59 5.76
N HIS A 99 9.83 -3.62 5.81
CA HIS A 99 11.27 -3.82 5.90
C HIS A 99 11.79 -3.45 7.31
N PRO A 100 12.15 -4.42 8.16
CA PRO A 100 12.52 -4.20 9.56
C PRO A 100 13.61 -3.14 9.80
N THR A 101 14.70 -3.23 9.04
CA THR A 101 15.93 -2.44 9.27
C THR A 101 16.31 -1.56 8.09
N GLN A 102 15.54 -1.57 7.01
CA GLN A 102 15.87 -0.85 5.77
C GLN A 102 15.09 0.46 5.67
N GLN A 103 15.20 1.11 4.52
CA GLN A 103 14.37 2.25 4.17
C GLN A 103 13.01 1.77 3.68
N ALA A 104 12.00 2.65 3.77
CA ALA A 104 10.68 2.43 3.19
C ALA A 104 10.73 2.56 1.66
N ARG A 105 11.55 1.73 1.02
CA ARG A 105 11.74 1.69 -0.42
C ARG A 105 11.57 0.25 -0.90
N PRO A 106 10.76 0.02 -1.95
CA PRO A 106 10.66 -1.28 -2.57
C PRO A 106 12.02 -1.79 -3.08
N SER A 107 12.22 -3.09 -2.99
CA SER A 107 13.34 -3.80 -3.60
C SER A 107 13.11 -4.02 -5.10
N SER A 108 14.14 -4.46 -5.84
CA SER A 108 13.97 -4.87 -7.25
C SER A 108 13.04 -6.07 -7.39
N THR A 109 13.00 -6.97 -6.41
CA THR A 109 12.06 -8.09 -6.37
C THR A 109 10.63 -7.59 -6.19
N ASP A 110 10.41 -6.58 -5.34
CA ASP A 110 9.10 -5.99 -5.11
C ASP A 110 8.57 -5.34 -6.39
N HIS A 111 9.42 -4.58 -7.09
CA HIS A 111 9.06 -3.98 -8.37
C HIS A 111 8.61 -5.04 -9.38
N ARG A 112 9.36 -6.14 -9.51
CA ARG A 112 9.02 -7.24 -10.42
C ARG A 112 7.70 -7.91 -10.03
N GLN A 113 7.46 -8.14 -8.74
CA GLN A 113 6.22 -8.72 -8.26
C GLN A 113 5.01 -7.84 -8.59
N MET A 114 5.10 -6.53 -8.34
CA MET A 114 4.01 -5.60 -8.64
C MET A 114 3.77 -5.44 -10.14
N GLN A 115 4.82 -5.50 -10.97
CA GLN A 115 4.67 -5.56 -12.43
C GLN A 115 3.99 -6.85 -12.88
N GLN A 116 4.28 -7.99 -12.25
CA GLN A 116 3.59 -9.24 -12.54
C GLN A 116 2.11 -9.12 -12.20
N ILE A 117 1.77 -8.60 -11.03
CA ILE A 117 0.38 -8.35 -10.61
C ILE A 117 -0.34 -7.44 -11.60
N SER A 118 0.27 -6.31 -11.96
CA SER A 118 -0.30 -5.32 -12.88
C SER A 118 -0.59 -5.87 -14.29
N ASN A 119 0.20 -6.85 -14.74
CA ASN A 119 0.09 -7.46 -16.07
C ASN A 119 -0.63 -8.81 -16.06
N ASP A 120 -1.05 -9.32 -14.89
CA ASP A 120 -1.72 -10.61 -14.77
C ASP A 120 -3.22 -10.44 -15.10
N PRO A 121 -3.73 -11.01 -16.21
CA PRO A 121 -5.14 -10.87 -16.57
C PRO A 121 -6.09 -11.57 -15.59
N ASP A 122 -5.59 -12.49 -14.77
CA ASP A 122 -6.39 -13.17 -13.74
C ASP A 122 -6.50 -12.33 -12.46
N ILE A 123 -5.68 -11.28 -12.32
CA ILE A 123 -5.73 -10.31 -11.23
C ILE A 123 -6.30 -9.02 -11.79
N ASP A 124 -7.58 -8.74 -11.51
CA ASP A 124 -8.29 -7.53 -11.96
C ASP A 124 -7.82 -6.26 -11.21
N CYS A 125 -6.53 -5.94 -11.36
CA CYS A 125 -5.84 -4.84 -10.72
C CYS A 125 -4.72 -4.35 -11.63
N SER A 126 -5.06 -3.55 -12.62
CA SER A 126 -4.10 -2.98 -13.57
C SER A 126 -3.16 -1.94 -12.95
N GLN A 127 -3.58 -1.32 -11.84
CA GLN A 127 -2.85 -0.25 -11.16
C GLN A 127 -2.53 -0.58 -9.70
N PRO A 128 -1.83 -1.69 -9.39
CA PRO A 128 -1.69 -2.13 -8.02
C PRO A 128 -0.80 -1.16 -7.23
N ILE A 129 -1.24 -0.86 -6.01
CA ILE A 129 -0.56 0.01 -5.06
C ILE A 129 0.39 -0.85 -4.22
N LEU A 130 1.61 -0.39 -4.00
CA LEU A 130 2.53 -0.96 -3.02
C LEU A 130 2.76 0.02 -1.88
N ILE A 131 2.54 -0.44 -0.65
CA ILE A 131 2.96 0.28 0.56
C ILE A 131 4.09 -0.47 1.24
N VAL A 132 5.24 0.19 1.40
CA VAL A 132 6.39 -0.37 2.15
C VAL A 132 6.55 0.39 3.45
N VAL A 133 6.41 -0.30 4.58
CA VAL A 133 6.65 0.26 5.92
C VAL A 133 8.06 -0.09 6.38
N ALA A 134 8.81 0.82 7.00
CA ALA A 134 10.15 0.51 7.45
C ALA A 134 10.55 1.18 8.77
N GLY A 135 11.54 0.58 9.42
CA GLY A 135 12.03 1.04 10.72
C GLY A 135 11.12 0.62 11.87
N GLN A 136 10.84 -0.69 11.97
CA GLN A 136 9.94 -1.26 13.00
C GLN A 136 10.42 -0.98 14.44
N ALA A 137 11.71 -0.69 14.63
CA ALA A 137 12.28 -0.28 15.92
C ALA A 137 12.17 1.22 16.22
N LYS A 138 11.69 2.04 15.27
CA LYS A 138 11.50 3.48 15.47
C LYS A 138 10.17 3.74 16.18
N PRO A 139 10.07 4.81 16.99
CA PRO A 139 8.79 5.23 17.57
C PRO A 139 7.69 5.48 16.54
N LEU A 140 8.08 5.92 15.34
CA LEU A 140 7.18 6.12 14.21
C LEU A 140 7.82 5.52 12.95
N PRO A 141 7.40 4.30 12.54
CA PRO A 141 7.84 3.72 11.28
C PRO A 141 7.44 4.60 10.09
N GLU A 142 8.39 4.77 9.17
CA GLU A 142 8.19 5.47 7.91
C GLU A 142 7.50 4.54 6.92
N PHE A 143 6.83 5.10 5.92
CA PHE A 143 6.32 4.31 4.81
C PHE A 143 6.39 5.07 3.49
N SER A 144 6.35 4.32 2.38
CA SER A 144 6.17 4.88 1.04
C SER A 144 4.94 4.29 0.37
N VAL A 145 4.42 5.02 -0.61
CA VAL A 145 3.28 4.62 -1.43
C VAL A 145 3.71 4.72 -2.90
N GLY A 146 3.55 3.63 -3.65
CA GLY A 146 3.86 3.57 -5.07
C GLY A 146 2.74 2.96 -5.87
N VAL A 147 2.50 3.46 -7.08
CA VAL A 147 1.53 2.90 -8.05
C VAL A 147 2.29 2.32 -9.23
N TYR A 148 1.93 1.11 -9.64
CA TYR A 148 2.46 0.44 -10.84
C TYR A 148 1.35 0.42 -11.87
N ASP A 149 1.59 0.87 -13.09
CA ASP A 149 0.51 1.07 -14.08
C ASP A 149 0.63 0.19 -15.33
N GLY A 150 1.52 -0.80 -15.28
CA GLY A 150 1.80 -1.72 -16.39
C GLY A 150 2.49 -1.08 -17.60
N ALA A 151 2.41 0.24 -17.74
CA ALA A 151 2.98 1.02 -18.84
C ALA A 151 4.41 1.48 -18.55
N SER A 152 4.77 1.66 -17.27
CA SER A 152 6.08 2.15 -16.85
C SER A 152 6.92 1.08 -16.15
N ASP A 153 8.21 1.00 -16.49
CA ASP A 153 9.19 0.18 -15.76
C ASP A 153 9.46 0.68 -14.33
N VAL A 154 9.11 1.95 -14.05
CA VAL A 154 9.34 2.61 -12.76
C VAL A 154 8.00 3.00 -12.16
N PRO A 155 7.70 2.62 -10.90
CA PRO A 155 6.45 3.01 -10.28
C PRO A 155 6.35 4.52 -10.10
N ALA A 156 5.12 5.03 -10.11
CA ALA A 156 4.82 6.38 -9.65
C ALA A 156 4.97 6.43 -8.12
N VAL A 157 6.13 6.87 -7.64
CA VAL A 157 6.35 7.16 -6.22
C VAL A 157 5.52 8.38 -5.84
N LEU A 158 4.59 8.19 -4.92
CA LEU A 158 3.69 9.25 -4.49
C LEU A 158 4.27 10.00 -3.29
N LYS A 159 4.06 11.31 -3.27
CA LYS A 159 4.45 12.17 -2.14
C LYS A 159 3.19 12.55 -1.38
N GLN A 160 3.33 12.71 -0.07
CA GLN A 160 2.24 13.23 0.75
C GLN A 160 1.88 14.64 0.26
N GLN A 161 0.61 14.91 -0.01
CA GLN A 161 0.20 16.18 -0.63
C GLN A 161 0.41 17.40 0.27
N THR A 162 0.53 17.22 1.59
CA THR A 162 0.91 18.29 2.52
C THR A 162 2.31 18.87 2.24
N ASP A 163 3.18 18.12 1.56
CA ASP A 163 4.51 18.58 1.12
C ASP A 163 4.48 19.41 -0.17
N LEU A 164 3.35 19.47 -0.88
CA LEU A 164 3.19 20.20 -2.14
C LEU A 164 2.56 21.59 -1.96
N ALA A 165 1.96 21.86 -0.81
CA ALA A 165 1.33 23.15 -0.50
C ALA A 165 2.32 24.27 -0.07
N HIS A 166 3.62 23.97 0.06
CA HIS A 166 4.66 24.95 0.47
C HIS A 166 5.59 25.41 -0.68
N ARG A 167 5.26 25.12 -1.95
CA ARG A 167 6.03 25.61 -3.11
C ARG A 167 5.14 26.27 -4.16
N GLY A 168 4.33 27.23 -3.73
CA GLY A 168 3.43 27.97 -4.60
C GLY A 168 2.98 29.31 -4.04
N SER A 169 3.92 30.16 -3.62
CA SER A 169 3.67 31.60 -3.44
C SER A 169 4.93 32.41 -3.70
N ASP A 170 5.43 32.33 -4.93
CA ASP A 170 6.31 33.34 -5.52
C ASP A 170 5.94 33.48 -7.01
N TYR A 171 4.73 34.01 -7.24
CA TYR A 171 4.44 34.77 -8.45
C TYR A 171 3.93 36.12 -7.97
N GLY A 172 4.74 37.13 -8.27
CA GLY A 172 4.66 38.44 -7.64
C GLY A 172 3.45 39.27 -8.01
N SER A 173 3.29 40.32 -7.22
CA SER A 173 3.08 41.69 -7.65
C SER A 173 3.70 42.60 -6.60
#